data_AF-A0A075MPV5-F1
#
_entry.id   AF-A0A075MPV5-F1
#
_cell.length_a   1.000
_cell.length_b   1.000
_cell.length_c   1.000
_cell.angle_alpha   90.00
_cell.angle_beta   90.00
_cell.angle_gamma   90.00
#
_symmetry.space_group_name_H-M   'P 1'
#
loop_
_entity.id
_entity.type
_entity.pdbx_description
1 polymer ?
#
loop_
_entity_poly.entity_id
_entity_poly.type
_entity_poly.pdbx_seq_one_letter_code
_entity_poly.pdbx_strand_id
1 'polypeptide(L)'
;MLWKTRCGHFATRSYADAHGGLCRKCHANFAALVELEKRYGEDALVEYWYSAILINLPESKEEMKCFISHLIDFYQQKLIEMPSKQRYIRKMLYMLQSVLEPASDVETLR
;
A
#
# COMPACT_ATOMS: atom_id res chain seq x y z
N MET A 1 13.04 18.95 23.44
CA MET A 1 14.05 17.94 23.05
C MET A 1 13.50 17.10 21.90
N LEU A 2 14.27 16.94 20.83
CA LEU A 2 13.93 16.04 19.72
C LEU A 2 14.27 14.61 20.13
N TRP A 3 13.42 13.66 19.75
CA TRP A 3 13.54 12.24 20.08
C TRP A 3 13.31 11.39 18.82
N LYS A 4 14.01 10.26 18.71
CA LYS A 4 13.79 9.30 17.62
C LYS A 4 12.49 8.54 17.86
N THR A 5 11.49 8.83 17.04
CA THR A 5 10.13 8.28 17.15
C THR A 5 10.05 6.82 16.68
N ARG A 6 8.91 6.14 16.89
CA ARG A 6 8.69 4.75 16.44
C ARG A 6 8.75 4.59 14.92
N CYS A 7 8.41 5.64 14.17
CA CYS A 7 8.58 5.67 12.73
C CYS A 7 10.02 5.97 12.27
N GLY A 8 11.01 6.00 13.18
CA GLY A 8 12.42 6.20 12.88
C GLY A 8 12.85 7.66 12.67
N HIS A 9 11.89 8.59 12.50
CA HIS A 9 12.14 10.01 12.31
C HIS A 9 12.26 10.78 13.64
N PHE A 10 12.92 11.94 13.63
CA PHE A 10 12.99 12.82 14.79
C PHE A 10 11.74 13.70 14.93
N ALA A 11 11.19 13.82 16.14
CA ALA A 11 10.11 14.75 16.48
C ALA A 11 10.22 15.22 17.92
N THR A 12 9.43 16.23 18.30
CA THR A 12 9.30 16.59 19.72
C THR A 12 8.65 15.44 20.48
N ARG A 13 9.20 15.11 21.65
CA ARG A 13 8.70 14.01 22.49
C ARG A 13 7.21 14.15 22.80
N SER A 14 6.77 15.36 23.18
CA SER A 14 5.36 15.65 23.48
C SER A 14 4.42 15.38 22.31
N TYR A 15 4.83 15.69 21.08
CA TYR A 15 4.03 15.37 19.90
C TYR A 15 3.99 13.87 19.65
N ALA A 16 5.15 13.20 19.69
CA ALA A 16 5.22 11.76 19.45
C ALA A 16 4.35 10.98 20.46
N ASP A 17 4.40 11.35 21.74
CA ASP A 17 3.61 10.72 22.80
C ASP A 17 2.10 10.89 22.56
N ALA A 18 1.66 12.07 22.10
CA ALA A 18 0.25 12.34 21.78
C ALA A 18 -0.24 11.64 20.49
N HIS A 19 0.68 11.25 19.59
CA HIS A 19 0.36 10.76 18.24
C HIS A 19 0.89 9.35 17.97
N GLY A 20 0.79 8.47 18.97
CA GLY A 20 1.08 7.03 18.82
C GLY A 20 2.56 6.70 18.56
N GLY A 21 3.45 7.62 18.90
CA GLY A 21 4.89 7.52 18.64
C GLY A 21 5.28 7.84 17.19
N LEU A 22 4.43 8.52 16.41
CA LEU A 22 4.74 8.96 15.05
C LEU A 22 5.24 10.41 15.02
N CYS A 23 6.12 10.73 14.07
CA CYS A 23 6.44 12.12 13.75
C CYS A 23 5.25 12.79 13.04
N ARG A 24 5.23 14.13 12.99
CA ARG A 24 4.14 14.89 12.36
C ARG A 24 3.85 14.46 10.92
N LYS A 25 4.89 14.23 10.11
CA LYS A 25 4.74 13.80 8.71
C LYS A 25 4.10 12.42 8.59
N CYS A 26 4.63 11.42 9.30
CA CYS A 26 4.08 10.06 9.26
C CYS A 26 2.66 10.00 9.80
N HIS A 27 2.37 10.75 10.87
CA HIS A 27 1.00 10.86 11.40
C HIS A 27 0.05 11.48 10.36
N ALA A 28 0.45 12.57 9.71
CA ALA A 28 -0.37 13.22 8.68
C ALA A 28 -0.66 12.28 7.49
N ASN A 29 0.36 11.55 7.02
CA ASN A 29 0.18 10.57 5.96
C ASN A 29 -0.80 9.45 6.38
N PHE A 30 -0.62 8.90 7.58
CA PHE A 30 -1.53 7.87 8.08
C PHE A 30 -2.97 8.38 8.25
N ALA A 31 -3.13 9.58 8.81
CA ALA A 31 -4.44 10.22 8.94
C ALA A 31 -5.12 10.44 7.59
N ALA A 32 -4.36 10.81 6.55
CA ALA A 32 -4.89 10.98 5.20
C ALA A 32 -5.42 9.64 4.62
N LEU A 33 -4.73 8.53 4.86
CA LEU A 33 -5.18 7.21 4.41
C LEU A 33 -6.44 6.73 5.15
N VAL A 34 -6.50 6.95 6.47
CA VAL A 34 -7.69 6.64 7.26
C VAL A 34 -8.88 7.46 6.79
N GLU A 35 -8.67 8.75 6.51
CA GLU A 35 -9.75 9.61 6.00
C GLU A 35 -10.18 9.23 4.58
N LEU A 36 -9.25 8.81 3.71
CA LEU A 36 -9.55 8.28 2.38
C LEU A 36 -10.46 7.05 2.47
N GLU A 37 -10.09 6.04 3.27
CA GLU A 37 -10.89 4.82 3.48
C GLU A 37 -12.25 5.17 4.08
N LYS A 38 -12.29 6.10 5.04
CA LYS A 38 -13.55 6.52 5.68
C LYS A 38 -14.52 7.22 4.72
N ARG A 39 -14.00 8.07 3.82
CA ARG A 39 -14.84 8.86 2.90
C ARG A 39 -15.27 8.08 1.66
N TYR A 40 -14.37 7.30 1.10
CA TYR A 40 -14.55 6.69 -0.23
C TYR A 40 -14.56 5.17 -0.18
N GLY A 41 -14.39 4.58 1.00
CA GLY A 41 -14.39 3.15 1.20
C GLY A 41 -13.06 2.47 0.88
N GLU A 42 -13.07 1.16 1.04
CA GLU A 42 -11.90 0.30 0.84
C GLU A 42 -11.37 0.34 -0.60
N ASP A 43 -12.24 0.53 -1.61
CA ASP A 43 -11.83 0.58 -3.02
C ASP A 43 -10.88 1.74 -3.32
N ALA A 44 -11.13 2.93 -2.75
CA ALA A 44 -10.21 4.07 -2.89
C ALA A 44 -8.85 3.79 -2.23
N LEU A 45 -8.83 3.05 -1.12
CA LEU A 45 -7.58 2.64 -0.47
C LEU A 45 -6.80 1.64 -1.34
N VAL A 46 -7.49 0.69 -1.99
CA VAL A 46 -6.89 -0.24 -2.97
C VAL A 46 -6.28 0.54 -4.14
N GLU A 47 -7.04 1.45 -4.75
CA GLU A 47 -6.58 2.26 -5.87
C GLU A 47 -5.38 3.14 -5.51
N TYR A 48 -5.38 3.73 -4.31
CA TYR A 48 -4.25 4.51 -3.82
C TYR A 48 -2.97 3.66 -3.74
N TRP A 49 -3.05 2.50 -3.09
CA TRP A 49 -1.87 1.65 -2.92
C TRP A 49 -1.42 1.02 -4.23
N TYR A 50 -2.36 0.62 -5.08
CA TYR A 50 -2.04 0.12 -6.40
C TYR A 50 -1.33 1.18 -7.24
N SER A 51 -1.84 2.41 -7.25
CA SER A 51 -1.19 3.54 -7.94
C SER A 51 0.20 3.83 -7.39
N ALA A 52 0.37 3.78 -6.06
CA ALA A 52 1.69 3.94 -5.43
C ALA A 52 2.68 2.84 -5.86
N ILE A 53 2.21 1.60 -6.02
CA ILE A 53 3.03 0.48 -6.51
C ILE A 53 3.43 0.74 -7.97
N LEU A 54 2.48 1.11 -8.84
CA LEU A 54 2.73 1.38 -10.26
C LEU A 54 3.77 2.49 -10.48
N ILE A 55 3.70 3.57 -9.70
CA ILE A 55 4.65 4.71 -9.79
C ILE A 55 6.08 4.30 -9.40
N ASN A 56 6.23 3.29 -8.54
CA ASN A 56 7.52 2.84 -8.02
C ASN A 56 7.96 1.50 -8.62
N LEU A 57 7.41 1.11 -9.77
CA LEU A 57 7.85 -0.10 -10.45
C LEU A 57 9.30 0.02 -10.91
N PRO A 58 10.10 -1.05 -10.79
CA PRO A 58 11.40 -1.15 -11.44
C PRO A 58 11.28 -0.98 -12.97
N GLU A 59 12.30 -0.39 -13.60
CA GLU A 59 12.32 -0.20 -15.06
C GLU A 59 12.56 -1.51 -15.81
N SER A 60 13.37 -2.42 -15.25
CA SER A 60 13.61 -3.74 -15.85
C SER A 60 12.35 -4.61 -15.73
N LYS A 61 11.99 -5.27 -16.83
CA LYS A 61 10.85 -6.20 -16.87
C LYS A 61 11.05 -7.38 -15.91
N GLU A 62 12.28 -7.88 -15.79
CA GLU A 62 12.64 -8.98 -14.88
C GLU A 62 12.52 -8.53 -13.42
N GLU A 63 13.06 -7.36 -13.09
CA GLU A 63 12.97 -6.79 -11.74
C GLU A 63 11.53 -6.45 -11.37
N MET A 64 10.75 -5.90 -12.30
CA MET A 64 9.33 -5.63 -12.14
C MET A 64 8.55 -6.92 -11.84
N LYS A 65 8.78 -7.99 -12.63
CA LYS A 65 8.15 -9.29 -12.38
C LYS A 65 8.51 -9.85 -11.01
N CYS A 66 9.79 -9.81 -10.66
CA CYS A 66 10.28 -10.25 -9.36
C CYS A 66 9.61 -9.47 -8.21
N PHE A 67 9.56 -8.14 -8.33
CA PHE A 67 8.94 -7.25 -7.35
C PHE A 67 7.44 -7.53 -7.16
N ILE A 68 6.69 -7.65 -8.26
CA ILE A 68 5.25 -7.94 -8.20
C ILE A 68 4.99 -9.34 -7.63
N SER A 69 5.76 -10.36 -8.01
CA SER A 69 5.64 -11.70 -7.43
C SER A 69 5.85 -11.68 -5.91
N HIS A 70 6.88 -10.99 -5.41
CA HIS A 70 7.08 -10.87 -3.96
C HIS A 70 5.94 -10.13 -3.24
N LEU A 71 5.33 -9.12 -3.88
CA LEU A 71 4.16 -8.45 -3.34
C LEU A 71 2.94 -9.39 -3.30
N ILE A 72 2.75 -10.21 -4.33
CA ILE A 72 1.69 -11.23 -4.35
C ILE A 72 1.89 -12.22 -3.21
N ASP A 73 3.11 -12.75 -3.04
CA ASP A 73 3.43 -13.68 -1.95
C ASP A 73 3.14 -13.06 -0.58
N PHE A 74 3.55 -11.80 -0.38
CA PHE A 74 3.25 -11.05 0.83
C PHE A 74 1.74 -10.95 1.09
N TYR A 75 0.95 -10.54 0.10
CA TYR A 75 -0.49 -10.39 0.27
C TYR A 75 -1.21 -11.74 0.46
N GLN A 76 -0.73 -12.81 -0.17
CA GLN A 76 -1.24 -14.16 0.07
C GLN A 76 -1.01 -14.59 1.52
N GLN A 77 0.16 -14.32 2.10
CA GLN A 77 0.41 -14.57 3.52
C GLN A 77 -0.54 -13.75 4.41
N LYS A 78 -0.77 -12.47 4.07
CA LYS A 78 -1.69 -11.61 4.83
C LYS A 78 -3.15 -12.05 4.79
N LEU A 79 -3.59 -12.81 3.79
CA LEU A 79 -4.95 -13.40 3.80
C LEU A 79 -5.18 -14.31 5.02
N ILE A 80 -4.13 -15.01 5.46
CA ILE A 80 -4.18 -15.92 6.60
C ILE A 80 -4.05 -15.13 7.90
N GLU A 81 -3.11 -14.18 7.95
CA GLU A 81 -2.84 -13.40 9.16
C GLU A 81 -3.93 -12.37 9.50
N MET A 82 -4.66 -11.88 8.49
CA MET A 82 -5.57 -10.74 8.63
C MET A 82 -6.95 -11.02 8.00
N PRO A 83 -7.75 -11.94 8.56
CA PRO A 83 -9.06 -12.28 8.01
C PRO A 83 -10.02 -11.09 7.94
N SER A 84 -9.89 -10.11 8.84
CA SER A 84 -10.71 -8.88 8.84
C SER A 84 -10.46 -7.95 7.65
N LYS A 85 -9.35 -8.13 6.92
CA LYS A 85 -8.99 -7.33 5.73
C LYS A 85 -9.01 -8.16 4.45
N GLN A 86 -9.68 -9.31 4.46
CA GLN A 86 -9.69 -10.24 3.33
C GLN A 86 -10.17 -9.59 2.01
N ARG A 87 -11.19 -8.72 2.07
CA ARG A 87 -11.74 -8.05 0.88
C ARG A 87 -10.70 -7.14 0.22
N TYR A 88 -10.09 -6.23 0.99
CA TYR A 88 -8.96 -5.41 0.57
C TYR A 88 -7.83 -6.26 -0.04
N ILE A 89 -7.39 -7.30 0.68
CA ILE A 89 -6.25 -8.12 0.27
C ILE A 89 -6.55 -8.85 -1.05
N ARG A 90 -7.75 -9.42 -1.21
CA ARG A 90 -8.15 -10.08 -2.46
C ARG A 90 -8.17 -9.13 -3.65
N LYS A 91 -8.63 -7.88 -3.46
CA LYS A 91 -8.61 -6.86 -4.51
C LYS A 91 -7.18 -6.48 -4.87
N MET A 92 -6.30 -6.25 -3.89
CA MET A 92 -4.89 -5.99 -4.15
C MET A 92 -4.24 -7.14 -4.94
N LEU A 93 -4.49 -8.39 -4.55
CA LEU A 93 -3.99 -9.57 -5.28
C LEU A 93 -4.46 -9.58 -6.74
N TYR A 94 -5.75 -9.34 -6.98
CA TYR A 94 -6.29 -9.24 -8.33
C TYR A 94 -5.59 -8.15 -9.17
N MET A 95 -5.42 -6.96 -8.61
CA MET A 95 -4.76 -5.85 -9.30
C MET A 95 -3.28 -6.17 -9.59
N LEU A 96 -2.56 -6.76 -8.63
CA LEU A 96 -1.15 -7.14 -8.83
C LEU A 96 -0.99 -8.23 -9.89
N GLN A 97 -1.89 -9.22 -9.92
CA GLN A 97 -1.88 -10.28 -10.93
C GLN A 97 -2.01 -9.69 -12.35
N SER A 98 -2.84 -8.64 -12.51
CA SER A 98 -3.04 -7.96 -13.80
C SER A 98 -1.79 -7.26 -14.35
N VAL A 99 -0.78 -6.99 -13.49
CA VAL A 99 0.52 -6.46 -13.94
C VAL A 99 1.38 -7.55 -14.59
N LEU A 100 1.30 -8.78 -14.09
CA LEU A 100 2.05 -9.92 -14.64
C LEU A 100 1.37 -10.52 -15.87
N GLU A 101 0.05 -10.59 -15.83
CA GLU A 101 -0.82 -11.10 -16.88
C GLU A 101 -1.73 -9.95 -17.35
N PRO A 102 -1.18 -8.95 -18.05
CA PRO A 102 -2.02 -7.92 -18.64
C PRO A 102 -3.02 -8.58 -19.57
N ALA A 103 -4.30 -8.22 -19.44
CA ALA A 103 -5.36 -8.73 -20.31
C ALA A 103 -4.90 -8.58 -21.77
N SER A 104 -4.77 -9.70 -22.46
CA SER A 104 -4.28 -9.77 -23.84
C SER A 104 -5.08 -8.82 -24.74
N ASP A 105 -4.35 -7.95 -25.44
CA ASP A 105 -4.74 -7.11 -26.58
C ASP A 105 -6.21 -6.64 -26.64
N VAL A 106 -6.43 -5.44 -26.07
CA VAL A 106 -7.54 -4.54 -26.39
C VAL A 106 -7.62 -4.24 -27.91
N GLU A 107 -6.59 -4.59 -28.70
CA GLU A 107 -6.62 -4.54 -30.17
C GLU A 107 -7.64 -5.50 -30.82
N THR A 108 -8.12 -6.52 -30.10
CA THR A 108 -9.14 -7.45 -30.62
C THR A 108 -10.59 -6.97 -30.43
N LEU A 109 -10.80 -5.78 -29.86
CA LEU A 109 -12.12 -5.19 -29.63
C LEU A 109 -12.53 -4.11 -30.66
N ARG A 110 -11.84 -4.02 -31.81
CA ARG A 110 -12.22 -3.13 -32.92
C ARG A 110 -12.96 -3.84 -34.03
#